data_AF-A0A2N0QXE4-F1
#
_entry.id   AF-A0A2N0QXE4-F1
#
_cell.length_a   1.000
_cell.length_b   1.000
_cell.length_c   1.000
_cell.angle_alpha   90.00
_cell.angle_beta   90.00
_cell.angle_gamma   90.00
#
_symmetry.space_group_name_H-M   'P 1'
#
loop_
_entity.id
_entity.type
_entity.pdbx_description
1 polymer ?
#
loop_
_entity_poly.entity_id
_entity_poly.type
_entity_poly.pdbx_seq_one_letter_code
_entity_poly.pdbx_strand_id
1 'polypeptide(L)'
;MLVTERSGSGKTNLLANLVLGNKDEYVQRGKKGGSRYIKCDDLIVCGYHPDEPKWAYVRYIYNMISKDPRAPYYENISFSYIPPERIPSTRTFSPERSKLFIFEDLCLAPDHIQNRIGQFFGNGRHRNISCIYITQKYHKVDTFKRENSTHLVLFNSGSSIQDVSKIVGRYIDDVKGASMVINSYLRKGEFVVFDLTRPEDDPLAIRLRFDTPLNLQKEIEARQKRKKKSASANE
;
A
#
# COMPACT_ATOMS: atom_id res chain seq x y z
N MET A 1 -4.93 -4.68 -0.93
CA MET A 1 -3.94 -3.75 -1.54
C MET A 1 -2.58 -4.44 -1.57
N LEU A 2 -1.84 -4.29 -2.66
CA LEU A 2 -0.42 -4.69 -2.73
C LEU A 2 0.46 -3.45 -2.66
N VAL A 3 1.52 -3.51 -1.89
CA VAL A 3 2.57 -2.48 -1.83
C VAL A 3 3.89 -3.13 -2.24
N THR A 4 4.55 -2.54 -3.24
CA THR A 4 5.78 -3.08 -3.83
C THR A 4 6.92 -2.09 -3.69
N GLU A 5 7.96 -2.45 -2.95
CA GLU A 5 8.98 -1.48 -2.55
C GLU A 5 10.31 -2.12 -2.12
N ARG A 6 11.43 -1.41 -2.30
CA ARG A 6 12.74 -1.84 -1.76
C ARG A 6 13.00 -1.22 -0.39
N SER A 7 13.86 -1.83 0.42
CA SER A 7 14.40 -1.19 1.62
C SER A 7 14.96 0.21 1.31
N GLY A 8 14.68 1.18 2.19
CA GLY A 8 15.13 2.57 2.03
C GLY A 8 14.29 3.43 1.08
N SER A 9 13.16 2.94 0.57
CA SER A 9 12.28 3.68 -0.37
C SER A 9 11.23 4.59 0.30
N GLY A 10 11.23 4.71 1.64
CA GLY A 10 10.23 5.48 2.39
C GLY A 10 9.03 4.67 2.92
N LYS A 11 9.00 3.34 2.68
CA LYS A 11 8.05 2.34 3.22
C LYS A 11 7.51 2.64 4.61
N THR A 12 8.45 2.84 5.54
CA THR A 12 8.20 3.02 6.97
C THR A 12 7.19 4.13 7.22
N ASN A 13 7.35 5.24 6.52
CA ASN A 13 6.48 6.40 6.67
C ASN A 13 5.12 6.15 6.01
N LEU A 14 5.09 5.47 4.86
CA LEU A 14 3.83 5.16 4.19
C LEU A 14 2.89 4.37 5.10
N LEU A 15 3.34 3.25 5.65
CA LEU A 15 2.48 2.34 6.42
C LEU A 15 1.97 2.98 7.71
N ALA A 16 2.87 3.66 8.43
CA ALA A 16 2.49 4.42 9.63
C ALA A 16 1.48 5.51 9.28
N ASN A 17 1.73 6.29 8.21
CA ASN A 17 0.81 7.33 7.77
C ASN A 17 -0.54 6.76 7.32
N LEU A 18 -0.58 5.59 6.67
CA LEU A 18 -1.86 4.98 6.27
C LEU A 18 -2.75 4.66 7.48
N VAL A 19 -2.17 4.17 8.57
CA VAL A 19 -2.93 3.74 9.75
C VAL A 19 -3.07 4.82 10.82
N LEU A 20 -2.25 5.87 10.80
CA LEU A 20 -2.33 7.00 11.75
C LEU A 20 -2.94 8.25 11.10
N GLY A 21 -2.70 8.49 9.82
CA GLY A 21 -3.04 9.73 9.12
C GLY A 21 -2.51 10.94 9.87
N ASN A 22 -3.37 11.95 10.11
CA ASN A 22 -3.06 13.08 10.99
C ASN A 22 -3.63 12.89 12.40
N LYS A 23 -4.08 11.67 12.76
CA LYS A 23 -4.65 11.41 14.09
C LYS A 23 -3.61 11.61 15.20
N ASP A 24 -2.37 11.25 14.95
CA ASP A 24 -1.27 11.36 15.89
C ASP A 24 -1.03 12.82 16.33
N GLU A 25 -1.07 13.78 15.41
CA GLU A 25 -0.95 15.21 15.71
C GLU A 25 -2.03 15.69 16.70
N TYR A 26 -3.27 15.21 16.53
CA TYR A 26 -4.39 15.58 17.39
C TYR A 26 -4.29 14.90 18.77
N VAL A 27 -3.86 13.65 18.81
CA VAL A 27 -3.59 12.91 20.05
C VAL A 27 -2.50 13.61 20.85
N GLN A 28 -1.38 13.98 20.22
CA GLN A 28 -0.27 14.68 20.88
C GLN A 28 -0.67 16.06 21.41
N ARG A 29 -1.59 16.76 20.71
CA ARG A 29 -2.14 18.05 21.15
C ARG A 29 -3.27 17.95 22.16
N GLY A 30 -3.73 16.74 22.48
CA GLY A 30 -4.88 16.53 23.35
C GLY A 30 -6.20 17.06 22.78
N LYS A 31 -6.35 17.15 21.45
CA LYS A 31 -7.50 17.77 20.79
C LYS A 31 -8.42 16.73 20.15
N LYS A 32 -9.72 17.05 20.08
CA LYS A 32 -10.68 16.31 19.26
C LYS A 32 -10.37 16.51 17.78
N GLY A 33 -10.51 15.45 17.00
CA GLY A 33 -10.31 15.48 15.56
C GLY A 33 -9.23 14.50 15.10
N GLY A 34 -8.58 14.86 14.00
CA GLY A 34 -7.68 13.98 13.27
C GLY A 34 -8.41 12.81 12.61
N SER A 35 -7.74 12.14 11.70
CA SER A 35 -8.27 11.02 10.95
C SER A 35 -7.14 10.10 10.51
N ARG A 36 -7.37 8.82 10.69
CA ARG A 36 -6.58 7.75 10.07
C ARG A 36 -7.02 7.61 8.61
N TYR A 37 -6.08 7.45 7.68
CA TYR A 37 -6.43 7.32 6.26
C TYR A 37 -7.14 6.00 5.96
N ILE A 38 -6.69 4.91 6.58
CA ILE A 38 -7.41 3.64 6.59
C ILE A 38 -8.06 3.46 7.95
N LYS A 39 -9.38 3.64 7.99
CA LYS A 39 -10.18 3.36 9.17
C LYS A 39 -10.38 1.86 9.34
N CYS A 40 -10.11 1.38 10.53
CA CYS A 40 -10.39 0.03 10.99
C CYS A 40 -10.56 0.04 12.50
N ASP A 41 -11.34 -0.89 13.03
CA ASP A 41 -11.50 -1.05 14.48
C ASP A 41 -10.30 -1.82 15.04
N ASP A 42 -9.88 -2.88 14.37
CA ASP A 42 -8.75 -3.70 14.82
C ASP A 42 -7.64 -3.72 13.74
N LEU A 43 -6.45 -3.23 14.09
CA LEU A 43 -5.24 -3.32 13.27
C LEU A 43 -4.40 -4.51 13.69
N ILE A 44 -4.14 -5.42 12.75
CA ILE A 44 -3.32 -6.61 12.97
C ILE A 44 -2.15 -6.60 11.98
N VAL A 45 -0.94 -6.46 12.52
CA VAL A 45 0.28 -6.58 11.73
C VAL A 45 0.81 -8.00 11.85
N CYS A 46 1.16 -8.60 10.73
CA CYS A 46 1.71 -9.94 10.66
C CYS A 46 3.08 -9.90 9.99
N GLY A 47 4.11 -10.32 10.71
CA GLY A 47 5.50 -10.28 10.26
C GLY A 47 6.43 -10.99 11.23
N TYR A 48 7.73 -11.02 10.94
CA TYR A 48 8.74 -11.65 11.79
C TYR A 48 9.47 -10.68 12.73
N HIS A 49 9.22 -9.37 12.60
CA HIS A 49 9.98 -8.32 13.26
C HIS A 49 9.06 -7.36 14.04
N PRO A 50 8.52 -7.80 15.21
CA PRO A 50 7.56 -7.00 16.00
C PRO A 50 8.15 -5.71 16.57
N ASP A 51 9.47 -5.64 16.71
CA ASP A 51 10.19 -4.56 17.40
C ASP A 51 10.73 -3.49 16.45
N GLU A 52 10.35 -3.54 15.17
CA GLU A 52 10.72 -2.47 14.25
C GLU A 52 10.16 -1.12 14.73
N PRO A 53 10.95 -0.03 14.70
CA PRO A 53 10.58 1.27 15.28
C PRO A 53 9.22 1.80 14.82
N LYS A 54 8.84 1.52 13.57
CA LYS A 54 7.56 1.94 13.00
C LYS A 54 6.36 1.32 13.71
N TRP A 55 6.43 0.03 14.03
CA TRP A 55 5.35 -0.66 14.72
C TRP A 55 5.34 -0.37 16.21
N ALA A 56 6.49 -0.09 16.81
CA ALA A 56 6.57 0.46 18.16
C ALA A 56 5.83 1.82 18.24
N TYR A 57 6.08 2.72 17.28
CA TYR A 57 5.40 4.02 17.22
C TYR A 57 3.89 3.89 16.97
N VAL A 58 3.48 3.09 15.98
CA VAL A 58 2.05 2.85 15.70
C VAL A 58 1.34 2.27 16.93
N ARG A 59 1.95 1.29 17.60
CA ARG A 59 1.43 0.69 18.83
C ARG A 59 1.29 1.71 19.94
N TYR A 60 2.29 2.58 20.13
CA TYR A 60 2.26 3.65 21.11
C TYR A 60 1.07 4.60 20.87
N ILE A 61 0.89 5.08 19.63
CA ILE A 61 -0.22 5.99 19.31
C ILE A 61 -1.59 5.29 19.42
N TYR A 62 -1.73 4.05 18.94
CA TYR A 62 -2.96 3.28 19.10
C TYR A 62 -3.34 3.10 20.57
N ASN A 63 -2.36 2.79 21.43
CA ASN A 63 -2.57 2.69 22.87
C ASN A 63 -3.03 4.02 23.46
N MET A 64 -2.48 5.16 23.01
CA MET A 64 -2.97 6.47 23.46
C MET A 64 -4.42 6.72 23.03
N ILE A 65 -4.78 6.38 21.79
CA ILE A 65 -6.12 6.60 21.24
C ILE A 65 -7.17 5.79 22.02
N SER A 66 -6.88 4.54 22.36
CA SER A 66 -7.87 3.64 22.97
C SER A 66 -7.86 3.60 24.51
N LYS A 67 -6.93 4.31 25.16
CA LYS A 67 -6.72 4.21 26.62
C LYS A 67 -7.88 4.76 27.46
N ASP A 68 -8.43 5.92 27.12
CA ASP A 68 -9.43 6.61 27.93
C ASP A 68 -10.65 7.00 27.09
N PRO A 69 -11.82 6.36 27.31
CA PRO A 69 -13.08 6.70 26.64
C PRO A 69 -13.54 8.16 26.80
N ARG A 70 -13.01 8.88 27.80
CA ARG A 70 -13.32 10.30 28.03
C ARG A 70 -12.41 11.25 27.25
N ALA A 71 -11.32 10.75 26.66
CA ALA A 71 -10.40 11.58 25.90
C ALA A 71 -11.07 12.12 24.62
N PRO A 72 -10.80 13.38 24.24
CA PRO A 72 -11.45 13.99 23.08
C PRO A 72 -11.06 13.35 21.73
N TYR A 73 -9.94 12.63 21.69
CA TYR A 73 -9.43 11.90 20.54
C TYR A 73 -9.72 10.39 20.57
N TYR A 74 -10.48 9.91 21.58
CA TYR A 74 -10.74 8.49 21.77
C TYR A 74 -11.38 7.83 20.55
N GLU A 75 -10.91 6.62 20.22
CA GLU A 75 -11.57 5.69 19.31
C GLU A 75 -11.52 4.28 19.93
N ASN A 76 -12.60 3.50 19.79
CA ASN A 76 -12.64 2.11 20.24
C ASN A 76 -11.87 1.19 19.29
N ILE A 77 -10.54 1.31 19.30
CA ILE A 77 -9.64 0.62 18.37
C ILE A 77 -8.62 -0.26 19.10
N SER A 78 -8.08 -1.25 18.40
CA SER A 78 -7.02 -2.12 18.90
C SER A 78 -5.86 -2.25 17.92
N PHE A 79 -4.67 -2.53 18.46
CA PHE A 79 -3.47 -2.90 17.72
C PHE A 79 -2.95 -4.23 18.22
N SER A 80 -2.61 -5.13 17.31
CA SER A 80 -1.87 -6.35 17.64
C SER A 80 -0.80 -6.65 16.59
N TYR A 81 0.27 -7.31 17.03
CA TYR A 81 1.30 -7.87 16.16
C TYR A 81 1.31 -9.37 16.37
N ILE A 82 1.24 -10.14 15.29
CA ILE A 82 1.25 -11.60 15.32
C ILE A 82 2.39 -12.16 14.45
N PRO A 83 3.02 -13.26 14.88
CA PRO A 83 3.91 -14.01 14.00
C PRO A 83 3.10 -14.79 12.95
N PRO A 84 3.68 -15.13 11.78
CA PRO A 84 2.94 -15.75 10.67
C PRO A 84 2.29 -17.10 11.02
N GLU A 85 2.88 -17.85 11.94
CA GLU A 85 2.36 -19.14 12.42
C GLU A 85 1.00 -18.99 13.12
N ARG A 86 0.70 -17.78 13.61
CA ARG A 86 -0.55 -17.44 14.30
C ARG A 86 -1.59 -16.76 13.41
N ILE A 87 -1.40 -16.70 12.09
CA ILE A 87 -2.43 -16.19 11.19
C ILE A 87 -3.70 -17.06 11.35
N PRO A 88 -4.82 -16.47 11.81
CA PRO A 88 -6.07 -17.19 11.99
C PRO A 88 -6.79 -17.38 10.64
N SER A 89 -7.75 -18.30 10.60
CA SER A 89 -8.65 -18.40 9.45
C SER A 89 -9.57 -17.18 9.39
N THR A 90 -9.85 -16.66 8.19
CA THR A 90 -10.81 -15.56 8.04
C THR A 90 -12.20 -15.90 8.57
N ARG A 91 -12.57 -17.20 8.60
CA ARG A 91 -13.87 -17.67 9.08
C ARG A 91 -14.10 -17.46 10.57
N THR A 92 -13.04 -17.28 11.36
CA THR A 92 -13.16 -17.10 12.81
C THR A 92 -13.57 -15.68 13.20
N PHE A 93 -13.57 -14.74 12.25
CA PHE A 93 -13.89 -13.35 12.54
C PHE A 93 -15.38 -13.03 12.41
N SER A 94 -15.90 -12.30 13.40
CA SER A 94 -17.17 -11.56 13.29
C SER A 94 -17.00 -10.35 12.37
N PRO A 95 -17.96 -10.07 11.47
CA PRO A 95 -17.97 -8.87 10.62
C PRO A 95 -18.35 -7.59 11.37
N GLU A 96 -18.80 -7.66 12.63
CA GLU A 96 -19.26 -6.51 13.43
C GLU A 96 -18.17 -5.46 13.64
N ARG A 97 -16.91 -5.90 13.72
CA ARG A 97 -15.74 -5.01 13.84
C ARG A 97 -14.87 -5.13 12.61
N SER A 98 -14.60 -4.00 11.98
CA SER A 98 -13.74 -3.88 10.81
C SER A 98 -12.28 -4.16 11.18
N LYS A 99 -11.59 -4.94 10.34
CA LYS A 99 -10.20 -5.34 10.61
C LYS A 99 -9.30 -4.99 9.45
N LEU A 100 -8.09 -4.51 9.75
CA LEU A 100 -7.03 -4.33 8.78
C LEU A 100 -5.88 -5.27 9.09
N PHE A 101 -5.60 -6.20 8.17
CA PHE A 101 -4.40 -7.03 8.21
C PHE A 101 -3.29 -6.41 7.38
N ILE A 102 -2.09 -6.27 7.95
CA ILE A 102 -0.89 -5.87 7.21
C ILE A 102 0.09 -7.04 7.24
N PHE A 103 0.30 -7.68 6.09
CA PHE A 103 1.26 -8.78 5.91
C PHE A 103 2.59 -8.22 5.43
N GLU A 104 3.59 -8.19 6.30
CA GLU A 104 4.87 -7.57 6.04
C GLU A 104 6.01 -8.60 5.93
N ASP A 105 6.78 -8.48 4.86
CA ASP A 105 8.00 -9.26 4.62
C ASP A 105 7.77 -10.78 4.64
N LEU A 106 6.56 -11.20 4.27
CA LEU A 106 6.16 -12.60 4.21
C LEU A 106 6.34 -13.22 2.83
N CYS A 107 6.95 -12.52 1.88
CA CYS A 107 7.08 -13.00 0.49
C CYS A 107 7.80 -14.35 0.33
N LEU A 108 8.62 -14.73 1.32
CA LEU A 108 9.35 -16.00 1.34
C LEU A 108 8.80 -16.99 2.39
N ALA A 109 7.68 -16.67 3.04
CA ALA A 109 7.08 -17.58 3.99
C ALA A 109 6.58 -18.86 3.27
N PRO A 110 6.58 -20.03 3.94
CA PRO A 110 6.18 -21.30 3.33
C PRO A 110 4.76 -21.28 2.74
N ASP A 111 4.49 -22.19 1.80
CA ASP A 111 3.22 -22.23 1.06
C ASP A 111 1.98 -22.29 1.95
N HIS A 112 2.03 -23.03 3.07
CA HIS A 112 0.89 -23.08 3.99
C HIS A 112 0.57 -21.70 4.61
N ILE A 113 1.59 -20.85 4.84
CA ILE A 113 1.41 -19.46 5.26
C ILE A 113 0.88 -18.62 4.10
N GLN A 114 1.46 -18.74 2.89
CA GLN A 114 0.95 -18.01 1.71
C GLN A 114 -0.52 -18.31 1.43
N ASN A 115 -0.92 -19.58 1.56
CA ASN A 115 -2.28 -20.04 1.35
C ASN A 115 -3.24 -19.46 2.40
N ARG A 116 -2.83 -19.39 3.67
CA ARG A 116 -3.59 -18.70 4.72
C ARG A 116 -3.77 -17.22 4.40
N ILE A 117 -2.71 -16.53 4.01
CA ILE A 117 -2.78 -15.12 3.59
C ILE A 117 -3.72 -14.95 2.39
N GLY A 118 -3.68 -15.87 1.41
CA GLY A 118 -4.58 -15.86 0.26
C GLY A 118 -6.05 -15.81 0.64
N GLN A 119 -6.46 -16.49 1.72
CA GLN A 119 -7.85 -16.44 2.21
C GLN A 119 -8.30 -15.02 2.61
N PHE A 120 -7.40 -14.13 3.02
CA PHE A 120 -7.74 -12.75 3.34
C PHE A 120 -8.04 -11.93 2.09
N PHE A 121 -7.36 -12.21 0.98
CA PHE A 121 -7.61 -11.58 -0.31
C PHE A 121 -8.91 -12.08 -0.94
N GLY A 122 -9.17 -13.38 -0.90
CA GLY A 122 -10.38 -13.96 -1.51
C GLY A 122 -11.65 -13.81 -0.65
N ASN A 123 -11.54 -14.02 0.66
CA ASN A 123 -12.71 -14.16 1.55
C ASN A 123 -12.82 -13.07 2.61
N GLY A 124 -11.82 -12.20 2.77
CA GLY A 124 -11.76 -11.23 3.86
C GLY A 124 -12.93 -10.25 3.86
N ARG A 125 -13.37 -9.80 2.68
CA ARG A 125 -14.44 -8.80 2.54
C ARG A 125 -15.78 -9.27 3.13
N HIS A 126 -16.09 -10.57 3.04
CA HIS A 126 -17.30 -11.15 3.65
C HIS A 126 -17.29 -11.13 5.19
N ARG A 127 -16.13 -10.86 5.79
CA ARG A 127 -15.89 -10.82 7.23
C ARG A 127 -15.48 -9.42 7.71
N ASN A 128 -15.72 -8.39 6.88
CA ASN A 128 -15.31 -7.01 7.14
C ASN A 128 -13.79 -6.86 7.39
N ILE A 129 -13.00 -7.62 6.63
CA ILE A 129 -11.54 -7.61 6.70
C ILE A 129 -10.98 -6.98 5.43
N SER A 130 -10.18 -5.94 5.61
CA SER A 130 -9.28 -5.40 4.59
C SER A 130 -7.87 -5.92 4.82
N CYS A 131 -7.08 -6.04 3.75
CA CYS A 131 -5.68 -6.44 3.88
C CYS A 131 -4.73 -5.67 2.96
N ILE A 132 -3.51 -5.49 3.45
CA ILE A 132 -2.35 -4.98 2.74
C ILE A 132 -1.29 -6.07 2.75
N TYR A 133 -0.75 -6.40 1.58
CA TYR A 133 0.40 -7.28 1.47
C TYR A 133 1.58 -6.52 0.92
N ILE A 134 2.69 -6.59 1.64
CA ILE A 134 3.87 -5.81 1.37
C ILE A 134 4.98 -6.72 0.90
N THR A 135 5.60 -6.36 -0.22
CA THR A 135 6.63 -7.18 -0.85
C THR A 135 7.71 -6.34 -1.49
N GLN A 136 8.91 -6.90 -1.59
CA GLN A 136 9.99 -6.31 -2.37
C GLN A 136 9.89 -6.61 -3.86
N LYS A 137 9.22 -7.70 -4.23
CA LYS A 137 9.16 -8.16 -5.62
C LYS A 137 7.73 -8.55 -5.98
N TYR A 138 7.10 -7.70 -6.79
CA TYR A 138 5.75 -7.95 -7.32
C TYR A 138 5.62 -9.35 -7.95
N HIS A 139 6.62 -9.77 -8.73
CA HIS A 139 6.61 -11.05 -9.43
C HIS A 139 6.64 -12.29 -8.53
N LYS A 140 6.93 -12.14 -7.23
CA LYS A 140 6.89 -13.24 -6.26
C LYS A 140 5.54 -13.39 -5.56
N VAL A 141 4.66 -12.39 -5.65
CA VAL A 141 3.28 -12.50 -5.13
C VAL A 141 2.52 -13.48 -6.02
N ASP A 142 1.76 -14.44 -5.51
CA ASP A 142 0.98 -15.32 -6.38
C ASP A 142 -0.10 -14.56 -7.17
N THR A 143 -0.52 -15.13 -8.30
CA THR A 143 -1.53 -14.53 -9.19
C THR A 143 -2.84 -14.25 -8.48
N PHE A 144 -3.30 -15.17 -7.62
CA PHE A 144 -4.56 -15.04 -6.90
C PHE A 144 -4.61 -13.76 -6.05
N LYS A 145 -3.54 -13.49 -5.26
CA LYS A 145 -3.45 -12.23 -4.49
C LYS A 145 -3.41 -10.99 -5.38
N ARG A 146 -2.74 -11.05 -6.54
CA ARG A 146 -2.66 -9.90 -7.47
C ARG A 146 -4.02 -9.56 -8.07
N GLU A 147 -4.79 -10.56 -8.49
CA GLU A 147 -6.11 -10.39 -9.11
C GLU A 147 -7.17 -9.97 -8.08
N ASN A 148 -7.06 -10.45 -6.84
CA ASN A 148 -7.98 -10.07 -5.76
C ASN A 148 -7.58 -8.76 -5.06
N SER A 149 -6.59 -8.03 -5.59
CA SER A 149 -6.17 -6.75 -5.04
C SER A 149 -6.89 -5.59 -5.71
N THR A 150 -7.46 -4.69 -4.91
CA THR A 150 -8.12 -3.49 -5.41
C THR A 150 -7.15 -2.36 -5.76
N HIS A 151 -5.97 -2.37 -5.17
CA HIS A 151 -4.97 -1.31 -5.32
C HIS A 151 -3.58 -1.91 -5.40
N LEU A 152 -2.74 -1.34 -6.27
CA LEU A 152 -1.30 -1.60 -6.35
C LEU A 152 -0.55 -0.29 -6.13
N VAL A 153 0.29 -0.26 -5.10
CA VAL A 153 1.20 0.85 -4.81
C VAL A 153 2.60 0.43 -5.23
N LEU A 154 3.18 1.18 -6.17
CA LEU A 154 4.47 0.90 -6.77
C LEU A 154 5.48 1.98 -6.33
N PHE A 155 6.45 1.57 -5.53
CA PHE A 155 7.66 2.35 -5.24
C PHE A 155 8.79 1.94 -6.17
N ASN A 156 9.88 2.70 -6.13
CA ASN A 156 11.14 2.24 -6.68
C ASN A 156 11.63 0.99 -5.93
N SER A 157 11.42 -0.17 -6.52
CA SER A 157 11.89 -1.46 -6.01
C SER A 157 13.36 -1.74 -6.37
N GLY A 158 14.09 -0.78 -6.94
CA GLY A 158 15.41 -1.01 -7.55
C GLY A 158 15.35 -1.90 -8.79
N SER A 159 14.13 -2.14 -9.29
CA SER A 159 13.87 -3.02 -10.43
C SER A 159 14.28 -2.35 -11.74
N SER A 160 14.60 -3.17 -12.73
CA SER A 160 14.92 -2.67 -14.07
C SER A 160 13.70 -2.01 -14.69
N ILE A 161 13.91 -1.18 -15.73
CA ILE A 161 12.79 -0.68 -16.55
C ILE A 161 11.96 -1.85 -17.12
N GLN A 162 12.58 -2.99 -17.41
CA GLN A 162 11.91 -4.18 -17.93
C GLN A 162 10.97 -4.80 -16.90
N ASP A 163 11.36 -4.82 -15.62
CA ASP A 163 10.49 -5.30 -14.55
C ASP A 163 9.32 -4.35 -14.33
N VAL A 164 9.56 -3.03 -14.36
CA VAL A 164 8.47 -2.03 -14.36
C VAL A 164 7.53 -2.29 -15.55
N SER A 165 8.06 -2.55 -16.75
CA SER A 165 7.25 -2.87 -17.93
C SER A 165 6.42 -4.15 -17.78
N LYS A 166 6.94 -5.19 -17.11
CA LYS A 166 6.16 -6.41 -16.83
C LYS A 166 5.01 -6.16 -15.87
N ILE A 167 5.15 -5.21 -14.94
CA ILE A 167 4.08 -4.82 -14.02
C ILE A 167 3.06 -3.95 -14.77
N VAL A 168 3.55 -2.89 -15.42
CA VAL A 168 2.74 -1.91 -16.15
C VAL A 168 1.94 -2.55 -17.27
N GLY A 169 2.56 -3.45 -18.05
CA GLY A 169 1.89 -4.13 -19.17
C GLY A 169 0.80 -5.13 -18.78
N ARG A 170 0.50 -5.29 -17.48
CA ARG A 170 -0.69 -5.99 -17.02
C ARG A 170 -1.92 -5.09 -16.93
N TYR A 171 -1.72 -3.78 -16.95
CA TYR A 171 -2.75 -2.79 -16.63
C TYR A 171 -2.85 -1.66 -17.65
N ILE A 172 -1.93 -1.62 -18.64
CA ILE A 172 -1.83 -0.53 -19.61
C ILE A 172 -1.34 -1.08 -20.95
N ASP A 173 -1.99 -0.67 -22.03
CA ASP A 173 -1.65 -1.06 -23.41
C ASP A 173 -0.34 -0.42 -23.93
N ASP A 174 -0.15 0.91 -23.80
CA ASP A 174 1.13 1.56 -24.13
C ASP A 174 2.18 1.34 -23.04
N VAL A 175 2.67 0.10 -22.97
CA VAL A 175 3.65 -0.33 -21.98
C VAL A 175 4.93 0.50 -22.05
N LYS A 176 5.43 0.78 -23.25
CA LYS A 176 6.75 1.41 -23.42
C LYS A 176 6.74 2.86 -22.94
N GLY A 177 5.76 3.64 -23.37
CA GLY A 177 5.59 5.03 -22.95
C GLY A 177 5.34 5.12 -21.44
N ALA A 178 4.35 4.36 -20.96
CA ALA A 178 3.94 4.38 -19.56
C ALA A 178 5.07 3.95 -18.62
N SER A 179 5.81 2.88 -18.95
CA SER A 179 6.93 2.41 -18.14
C SER A 179 8.02 3.48 -17.98
N MET A 180 8.33 4.23 -19.04
CA MET A 180 9.34 5.30 -18.97
C MET A 180 8.88 6.45 -18.08
N VAL A 181 7.60 6.82 -18.15
CA VAL A 181 7.00 7.87 -17.31
C VAL A 181 7.01 7.42 -15.85
N ILE A 182 6.40 6.28 -15.56
CA ILE A 182 6.29 5.72 -14.20
C ILE A 182 7.67 5.56 -13.58
N ASN A 183 8.60 4.87 -14.25
CA ASN A 183 9.95 4.66 -13.73
C ASN A 183 10.69 5.98 -13.45
N SER A 184 10.41 7.05 -14.21
CA SER A 184 11.02 8.36 -13.94
C SER A 184 10.51 9.04 -12.67
N TYR A 185 9.25 8.81 -12.28
CA TYR A 185 8.74 9.24 -10.98
C TYR A 185 9.28 8.37 -9.85
N LEU A 186 9.29 7.04 -10.03
CA LEU A 186 9.85 6.12 -9.04
C LEU A 186 11.30 6.48 -8.69
N ARG A 187 12.13 6.77 -9.70
CA ARG A 187 13.53 7.18 -9.50
C ARG A 187 13.70 8.50 -8.75
N LYS A 188 12.68 9.35 -8.69
CA LYS A 188 12.66 10.59 -7.91
C LYS A 188 12.18 10.40 -6.47
N GLY A 189 11.95 9.16 -6.04
CA GLY A 189 11.42 8.84 -4.70
C GLY A 189 9.90 8.96 -4.61
N GLU A 190 9.21 9.16 -5.72
CA GLU A 190 7.75 9.12 -5.77
C GLU A 190 7.24 7.68 -5.83
N PHE A 191 5.95 7.50 -5.56
CA PHE A 191 5.24 6.24 -5.80
C PHE A 191 4.03 6.45 -6.69
N VAL A 192 3.66 5.41 -7.43
CA VAL A 192 2.48 5.40 -8.31
C VAL A 192 1.44 4.44 -7.73
N VAL A 193 0.20 4.87 -7.70
CA VAL A 193 -0.94 4.06 -7.25
C VAL A 193 -1.81 3.72 -8.45
N PHE A 194 -2.05 2.43 -8.63
CA PHE A 194 -3.06 1.91 -9.53
C PHE A 194 -4.30 1.56 -8.69
N ASP A 195 -5.43 2.16 -9.02
CA ASP A 195 -6.76 1.78 -8.54
C ASP A 195 -7.36 0.78 -9.53
N LEU A 196 -7.29 -0.50 -9.18
CA LEU A 196 -7.74 -1.60 -10.04
C LEU A 196 -9.27 -1.79 -10.00
N THR A 197 -9.98 -0.92 -9.27
CA THR A 197 -11.45 -0.94 -9.21
C THR A 197 -12.09 0.07 -10.16
N ARG A 198 -11.29 0.94 -10.77
CA ARG A 198 -11.74 1.96 -11.71
C ARG A 198 -11.50 1.52 -13.14
N PRO A 199 -12.34 1.96 -14.09
CA PRO A 199 -12.05 1.88 -15.51
C PRO A 199 -10.72 2.56 -15.87
N GLU A 200 -10.04 2.08 -16.90
CA GLU A 200 -8.72 2.60 -17.32
C GLU A 200 -8.74 4.08 -17.76
N ASP A 201 -9.89 4.56 -18.24
CA ASP A 201 -10.11 5.95 -18.68
C ASP A 201 -10.44 6.90 -17.52
N ASP A 202 -10.65 6.38 -16.30
CA ASP A 202 -10.85 7.22 -15.11
C ASP A 202 -9.52 7.93 -14.74
N PRO A 203 -9.52 9.28 -14.61
CA PRO A 203 -8.32 10.04 -14.26
C PRO A 203 -7.65 9.61 -12.93
N LEU A 204 -8.38 8.95 -12.04
CA LEU A 204 -7.91 8.45 -10.75
C LEU A 204 -7.55 6.96 -10.77
N ALA A 205 -7.69 6.27 -11.90
CA ALA A 205 -7.23 4.89 -12.08
C ALA A 205 -5.71 4.79 -11.87
N ILE A 206 -4.96 5.80 -12.30
CA ILE A 206 -3.50 5.87 -12.11
C ILE A 206 -3.15 7.21 -11.50
N ARG A 207 -2.49 7.18 -10.35
CA ARG A 207 -2.16 8.37 -9.56
C ARG A 207 -0.69 8.43 -9.23
N LEU A 208 -0.13 9.63 -9.26
CA LEU A 208 1.10 9.95 -8.56
C LEU A 208 0.72 10.14 -7.08
N ARG A 209 1.32 9.36 -6.18
CA ARG A 209 0.87 9.25 -4.79
C ARG A 209 -0.61 8.84 -4.73
N PHE A 210 -1.34 9.23 -3.67
CA PHE A 210 -2.74 8.81 -3.48
C PHE A 210 -3.79 9.74 -4.09
N ASP A 211 -3.44 10.97 -4.40
CA ASP A 211 -4.41 12.06 -4.64
C ASP A 211 -4.23 12.75 -5.98
N THR A 212 -3.05 12.63 -6.60
CA THR A 212 -2.72 13.37 -7.82
C THR A 212 -2.92 12.48 -9.05
N PRO A 213 -3.89 12.77 -9.94
CA PRO A 213 -4.05 12.06 -11.22
C PRO A 213 -2.74 12.03 -12.02
N LEU A 214 -2.34 10.86 -12.53
CA LEU A 214 -1.21 10.73 -13.43
C LEU A 214 -1.72 10.49 -14.85
N ASN A 215 -1.88 11.58 -15.62
CA ASN A 215 -2.25 11.48 -17.02
C ASN A 215 -1.05 11.01 -17.85
N LEU A 216 -0.97 9.69 -18.06
CA LEU A 216 0.14 9.06 -18.78
C LEU A 216 0.26 9.55 -20.22
N GLN A 217 -0.86 9.69 -20.94
CA GLN A 217 -0.86 10.16 -22.32
C GLN A 217 -0.18 11.52 -22.45
N LYS A 218 -0.58 12.48 -21.61
CA LYS A 218 -0.02 13.83 -21.57
C LYS A 218 1.47 13.81 -21.22
N GLU A 219 1.89 13.00 -20.26
CA GLU A 219 3.29 12.85 -19.87
C GLU A 219 4.14 12.21 -20.98
N ILE A 220 3.61 11.20 -21.67
CA ILE A 220 4.28 10.54 -22.80
C ILE A 220 4.50 11.55 -23.94
N GLU A 221 3.46 12.30 -24.32
CA GLU A 221 3.54 13.35 -25.34
C GLU A 221 4.53 14.44 -24.97
N ALA A 222 4.49 14.93 -23.73
CA ALA A 222 5.43 15.94 -23.23
C ALA A 222 6.88 15.44 -23.33
N ARG A 223 7.10 14.16 -23.00
CA ARG A 223 8.42 13.53 -23.08
C ARG A 223 8.91 13.40 -24.52
N GLN A 224 8.03 13.05 -25.46
CA GLN A 224 8.35 13.00 -26.89
C GLN A 224 8.70 14.39 -27.44
N LYS A 225 7.95 15.43 -27.08
CA LYS A 225 8.22 16.82 -27.47
C LYS A 225 9.59 17.30 -26.97
N ARG A 226 9.95 16.97 -25.73
CA ARG A 226 11.29 17.29 -25.16
C ARG A 226 12.43 16.58 -25.90
N LYS A 227 12.23 15.32 -26.32
CA LYS A 227 13.21 14.59 -27.13
C LYS A 227 13.40 15.22 -28.51
N LYS A 228 12.32 15.63 -29.18
CA LYS A 228 12.43 16.31 -30.49
C LYS A 228 13.19 17.64 -30.38
N LYS A 229 12.89 18.45 -29.36
CA LYS A 229 13.58 19.73 -29.11
C LYS A 229 15.07 19.59 -28.79
N SER A 230 15.46 18.52 -28.08
CA SER A 230 16.88 18.28 -27.76
C SER A 230 17.66 17.73 -28.95
N ALA A 231 17.02 16.94 -29.82
CA ALA A 231 17.63 16.50 -31.07
C ALA A 231 17.88 17.68 -32.02
N SER A 232 16.90 18.57 -32.20
CA SER A 232 17.01 19.74 -33.07
C SER A 232 17.91 20.87 -32.53
N ALA A 233 18.36 20.79 -31.27
CA ALA A 233 19.29 21.76 -30.67
C ALA A 233 20.74 21.29 -30.72
N ASN A 234 20.96 20.03 -31.10
CA ASN A 234 22.27 19.40 -31.28
C ASN A 234 22.62 19.21 -32.78
N GLU A 235 21.78 19.72 -33.68
CA GLU A 235 22.03 19.93 -35.11
C GLU A 235 22.35 21.41 -35.34
#